data_AF-A0A533VNL7-F1
#
_entry.id   AF-A0A533VNL7-F1
#
_cell.length_a   1.000
_cell.length_b   1.000
_cell.length_c   1.000
_cell.angle_alpha   90.00
_cell.angle_beta   90.00
_cell.angle_gamma   90.00
#
_symmetry.space_group_name_H-M   'P 1'
#
loop_
_entity.id
_entity.type
_entity.pdbx_description
1 polymer ?
#
loop_
_entity_poly.entity_id
_entity_poly.type
_entity_poly.pdbx_seq_one_letter_code
_entity_poly.pdbx_strand_id
1 'polypeptide(L)'
;LFQGTITKKEDKDQDGYYWGSNEVKGTGEFSSHVFKYWFKNENHLTWMDGKLHVTSPDIICVIDSTTGEPITNPASKVGDRVSLIGYRSADRFRSPRALEVLGPRHFGVEAEYVPIEKAVLTIPKA
;
A
#
# COMPACT_ATOMS: atom_id res chain seq x y z
N LEU A 1 3.43 4.82 7.05
CA LEU A 1 2.24 3.95 7.07
C LEU A 1 2.48 2.72 7.93
N PHE A 2 3.59 2.02 7.72
CA PHE A 2 3.89 0.79 8.43
C PHE A 2 5.38 0.50 8.38
N GLN A 3 5.89 -0.30 9.32
CA GLN A 3 7.26 -0.83 9.27
C GLN A 3 7.26 -2.29 9.68
N GLY A 4 7.91 -3.14 8.89
CA GLY A 4 7.96 -4.56 9.17
C GLY A 4 8.83 -5.37 8.23
N THR A 5 8.56 -6.67 8.17
CA THR A 5 9.25 -7.61 7.29
C THR A 5 8.25 -8.27 6.33
N ILE A 6 8.57 -8.32 5.04
CA ILE A 6 7.75 -9.03 4.05
C ILE A 6 7.73 -10.52 4.40
N THR A 7 6.55 -11.07 4.65
CA THR A 7 6.35 -12.49 5.00
C THR A 7 5.71 -13.30 3.89
N LYS A 8 5.06 -12.65 2.93
CA LYS A 8 4.42 -13.30 1.78
C LYS A 8 4.50 -12.39 0.57
N LYS A 9 4.72 -12.99 -0.60
CA LYS A 9 4.63 -12.34 -1.91
C LYS A 9 3.93 -13.27 -2.88
N GLU A 10 2.97 -12.74 -3.60
CA GLU A 10 2.25 -13.41 -4.68
C GLU A 10 2.27 -12.46 -5.88
N ASP A 11 2.79 -12.89 -7.01
CA ASP A 11 2.89 -12.07 -8.20
C ASP A 11 2.65 -12.86 -9.50
N LYS A 12 2.36 -12.12 -10.56
CA LYS A 12 2.17 -12.64 -11.92
C LYS A 12 2.30 -11.54 -12.96
N ASP A 13 2.79 -11.91 -14.13
CA ASP A 13 2.62 -11.12 -15.34
C ASP A 13 1.29 -11.48 -16.00
N GLN A 14 0.44 -10.49 -16.23
CA GLN A 14 -0.86 -10.66 -16.86
C GLN A 14 -1.22 -9.42 -17.69
N ASP A 15 -1.58 -9.64 -18.96
CA ASP A 15 -2.08 -8.60 -19.88
C ASP A 15 -1.14 -7.39 -20.02
N GLY A 16 0.18 -7.62 -19.96
CA GLY A 16 1.21 -6.57 -20.05
C GLY A 16 1.44 -5.79 -18.76
N TYR A 17 0.88 -6.27 -17.64
CA TYR A 17 1.05 -5.67 -16.32
C TYR A 17 1.64 -6.69 -15.34
N TYR A 18 2.43 -6.19 -14.40
CA TYR A 18 2.96 -6.96 -13.29
C TYR A 18 2.06 -6.77 -12.07
N TRP A 19 1.34 -7.81 -11.69
CA TRP A 19 0.37 -7.78 -10.61
C TRP A 19 0.88 -8.54 -9.40
N GLY A 20 0.38 -8.17 -8.23
CA GLY A 20 0.63 -8.98 -7.06
C GLY A 20 0.24 -8.33 -5.76
N SER A 21 0.60 -9.00 -4.67
CA SER A 21 0.49 -8.46 -3.33
C SER A 21 1.62 -8.96 -2.44
N ASN A 22 1.91 -8.18 -1.42
CA ASN A 22 2.82 -8.54 -0.35
C ASN A 22 2.11 -8.41 1.00
N GLU A 23 2.43 -9.32 1.92
CA GLU A 23 2.08 -9.20 3.33
C GLU A 23 3.34 -8.88 4.13
N VAL A 24 3.21 -7.95 5.08
CA VAL A 24 4.28 -7.41 5.90
C VAL A 24 3.88 -7.59 7.35
N LYS A 25 4.64 -8.39 8.09
CA LYS A 25 4.48 -8.51 9.55
C LYS A 25 5.15 -7.33 10.22
N GLY A 26 4.41 -6.60 11.05
CA GLY A 26 4.91 -5.37 11.69
C GLY A 26 6.03 -5.61 12.71
N THR A 27 6.76 -4.54 12.98
CA THR A 27 7.87 -4.50 13.95
C THR A 27 7.77 -3.25 14.83
N GLY A 28 8.42 -3.26 15.99
CA GLY A 28 8.36 -2.13 16.92
C GLY A 28 6.93 -1.83 17.36
N GLU A 29 6.50 -0.58 17.18
CA GLU A 29 5.13 -0.13 17.47
C GLU A 29 4.05 -0.85 16.64
N PHE A 30 4.42 -1.47 15.51
CA PHE A 30 3.51 -2.21 14.65
C PHE A 30 3.51 -3.73 14.91
N SER A 31 4.21 -4.22 15.93
CA SER A 31 4.44 -5.66 16.14
C SER A 31 3.19 -6.54 16.28
N SER A 32 2.06 -5.96 16.70
CA SER A 32 0.75 -6.61 16.79
C SER A 32 -0.06 -6.62 15.49
N HIS A 33 0.47 -6.04 14.41
CA HIS A 33 -0.28 -5.76 13.19
C HIS A 33 0.31 -6.47 11.96
N VAL A 34 -0.54 -6.71 10.97
CA VAL A 34 -0.16 -7.18 9.64
C VAL A 34 -0.64 -6.19 8.59
N PHE A 35 0.26 -5.80 7.71
CA PHE A 35 -0.03 -4.91 6.60
C PHE A 35 0.02 -5.65 5.29
N LYS A 36 -0.95 -5.41 4.41
CA LYS A 36 -0.95 -5.92 3.04
C LYS A 36 -0.94 -4.76 2.07
N TYR A 37 -0.17 -4.87 1.01
CA TYR A 37 -0.30 -3.98 -0.14
C TYR A 37 -0.44 -4.78 -1.43
N TRP A 38 -1.25 -4.27 -2.33
CA TRP A 38 -1.52 -4.86 -3.64
C TRP A 38 -1.14 -3.86 -4.74
N PHE A 39 -0.64 -4.39 -5.84
CA PHE A 39 -0.12 -3.61 -6.95
C PHE A 39 -0.55 -4.15 -8.32
N LYS A 40 -0.57 -3.22 -9.27
CA LYS A 40 -0.62 -3.45 -10.72
C LYS A 40 0.39 -2.47 -11.34
N ASN A 41 1.62 -2.94 -11.57
CA ASN A 41 2.83 -2.14 -11.74
C ASN A 41 3.12 -1.27 -10.49
N GLU A 42 2.25 -0.32 -10.19
CA GLU A 42 2.28 0.55 -9.01
C GLU A 42 1.41 0.02 -7.86
N ASN A 43 1.73 0.45 -6.63
CA ASN A 43 0.97 0.12 -5.43
C ASN A 43 -0.34 0.93 -5.38
N HIS A 44 -1.47 0.25 -5.26
CA HIS A 44 -2.78 0.90 -5.35
C HIS A 44 -3.68 0.70 -4.14
N LEU A 45 -3.57 -0.44 -3.45
CA LEU A 45 -4.47 -0.78 -2.36
C LEU A 45 -3.67 -1.30 -1.17
N THR A 46 -4.09 -0.92 0.03
CA THR A 46 -3.49 -1.43 1.26
C THR A 46 -4.53 -1.82 2.28
N TRP A 47 -4.17 -2.77 3.15
CA TRP A 47 -4.97 -3.20 4.28
C TRP A 47 -4.12 -3.24 5.55
N MET A 48 -4.69 -2.77 6.66
CA MET A 48 -4.19 -2.96 8.03
C MET A 48 -5.09 -3.96 8.73
N ASP A 49 -4.56 -5.12 9.13
CA ASP A 49 -5.32 -6.21 9.77
C ASP A 49 -6.60 -6.59 9.02
N GLY A 50 -6.50 -6.67 7.70
CA GLY A 50 -7.63 -7.01 6.81
C GLY A 50 -8.61 -5.86 6.53
N LYS A 51 -8.45 -4.68 7.14
CA LYS A 51 -9.27 -3.50 6.86
C LYS A 51 -8.58 -2.60 5.83
N LEU A 52 -9.31 -2.20 4.79
CA LEU A 52 -8.81 -1.27 3.77
C LEU A 52 -8.31 0.01 4.45
N HIS A 53 -7.12 0.48 4.05
CA HIS A 53 -6.45 1.59 4.73
C HIS A 53 -6.16 2.76 3.77
N VAL A 54 -4.99 2.78 3.14
CA VAL A 54 -4.62 3.79 2.14
C VAL A 54 -4.76 3.21 0.74
N THR A 55 -5.36 3.97 -0.16
CA THR A 55 -5.55 3.58 -1.55
C THR A 55 -5.09 4.68 -2.50
N SER A 56 -4.90 4.33 -3.77
CA SER A 56 -4.87 5.33 -4.83
C SER A 56 -6.11 6.23 -4.79
N PRO A 57 -5.98 7.50 -5.20
CA PRO A 57 -4.83 8.12 -5.86
C PRO A 57 -3.65 8.48 -4.93
N ASP A 58 -3.74 8.30 -3.62
CA ASP A 58 -2.61 8.55 -2.73
C ASP A 58 -1.46 7.57 -3.02
N ILE A 59 -0.24 8.07 -2.95
CA ILE A 59 0.96 7.32 -3.33
C ILE A 59 1.35 6.40 -2.18
N ILE A 60 1.67 5.15 -2.51
CA ILE A 60 2.19 4.14 -1.57
C ILE A 60 3.58 3.71 -2.06
N CYS A 61 4.61 4.09 -1.30
CA CYS A 61 6.00 3.74 -1.59
C CYS A 61 6.51 2.70 -0.59
N VAL A 62 7.39 1.81 -1.08
CA VAL A 62 8.10 0.83 -0.25
C VAL A 62 9.58 1.19 -0.31
N ILE A 63 10.21 1.29 0.86
CA ILE A 63 11.64 1.55 0.99
C ILE A 63 12.29 0.50 1.90
N ASP A 64 13.58 0.27 1.73
CA ASP A 64 14.39 -0.48 2.69
C ASP A 64 14.45 0.30 4.02
N SER A 65 14.09 -0.34 5.12
CA SER A 65 14.04 0.31 6.44
C SER A 65 15.41 0.71 7.00
N THR A 66 16.50 0.15 6.46
CA THR A 66 17.87 0.40 6.92
C THR A 66 18.51 1.52 6.10
N THR A 67 18.39 1.47 4.78
CA THR A 67 19.08 2.41 3.88
C THR A 67 18.22 3.59 3.46
N GLY A 68 16.89 3.45 3.48
CA GLY A 68 15.96 4.44 2.94
C GLY A 68 15.78 4.39 1.43
N GLU A 69 16.48 3.49 0.73
CA GLU A 69 16.39 3.36 -0.73
C GLU A 69 15.05 2.73 -1.17
N PRO A 70 14.52 3.12 -2.34
CA PRO A 70 13.26 2.58 -2.85
C PRO A 70 13.39 1.11 -3.27
N ILE A 71 12.33 0.35 -2.99
CA ILE A 71 12.19 -1.04 -3.45
C ILE A 71 11.04 -1.10 -4.45
N THR A 72 11.33 -1.53 -5.68
CA THR A 72 10.30 -1.73 -6.70
C THR A 72 9.55 -3.05 -6.47
N ASN A 73 8.32 -3.14 -6.98
CA ASN A 73 7.52 -4.36 -6.84
C ASN A 73 8.21 -5.63 -7.38
N PRO A 74 8.91 -5.60 -8.53
CA PRO A 74 9.69 -6.75 -8.99
C PRO A 74 10.89 -7.09 -8.10
N ALA A 75 11.48 -6.10 -7.42
CA ALA A 75 12.67 -6.28 -6.58
C ALA A 75 12.34 -6.74 -5.14
N SER A 76 11.14 -6.42 -4.63
CA SER A 76 10.71 -6.82 -3.28
C SER A 76 10.66 -8.33 -3.14
N LYS A 77 11.09 -8.87 -2.00
CA LYS A 77 11.04 -10.31 -1.70
C LYS A 77 10.74 -10.59 -0.24
N VAL A 78 10.31 -11.82 0.04
CA VAL A 78 10.13 -12.32 1.41
C VAL A 78 11.44 -12.19 2.17
N GLY A 79 11.38 -11.64 3.38
CA GLY A 79 12.54 -11.36 4.24
C GLY A 79 13.02 -9.91 4.21
N ASP A 80 12.62 -9.09 3.23
CA ASP A 80 13.00 -7.69 3.19
C ASP A 80 12.41 -6.92 4.39
N ARG A 81 13.24 -6.08 5.01
CA ARG A 81 12.84 -5.15 6.08
C ARG A 81 12.42 -3.85 5.43
N VAL A 82 11.13 -3.53 5.49
CA VAL A 82 10.55 -2.45 4.71
C VAL A 82 9.78 -1.46 5.55
N SER A 83 9.86 -0.20 5.14
CA SER A 83 9.00 0.87 5.62
C SER A 83 8.08 1.31 4.49
N LEU A 84 6.78 1.36 4.76
CA LEU A 84 5.78 1.82 3.82
C LEU A 84 5.47 3.28 4.07
N ILE A 85 5.70 4.10 3.05
CA ILE A 85 5.46 5.54 3.07
C ILE A 85 4.22 5.82 2.26
N GLY A 86 3.39 6.73 2.78
CA GLY A 86 2.20 7.20 2.10
C GLY A 86 2.30 8.69 1.84
N TYR A 87 1.87 9.15 0.67
CA TYR A 87 1.90 10.55 0.31
C TYR A 87 0.58 11.00 -0.33
N ARG A 88 0.09 12.17 0.08
CA ARG A 88 -1.13 12.78 -0.46
C ARG A 88 -1.00 12.96 -1.98
N SER A 89 -2.01 12.53 -2.72
CA SER A 89 -2.16 12.84 -4.13
C SER A 89 -2.45 14.33 -4.35
N ALA A 90 -2.04 14.88 -5.48
CA ALA A 90 -2.49 16.21 -5.91
C ALA A 90 -4.03 16.28 -6.00
N ASP A 91 -4.61 17.42 -5.64
CA ASP A 91 -6.07 17.58 -5.53
C ASP A 91 -6.83 17.28 -6.83
N ARG A 92 -6.20 17.53 -8.00
CA ARG A 92 -6.77 17.18 -9.31
C ARG A 92 -7.12 15.69 -9.45
N PHE A 93 -6.37 14.80 -8.80
CA PHE A 93 -6.60 13.36 -8.82
C PHE A 93 -7.69 12.90 -7.84
N ARG A 94 -8.16 13.79 -6.97
CA ARG A 94 -9.23 13.53 -5.99
C ARG A 94 -10.61 13.99 -6.48
N SER A 95 -10.70 14.53 -7.69
CA SER A 95 -11.98 14.91 -8.31
C SER A 95 -12.85 13.67 -8.58
N PRO A 96 -14.20 13.78 -8.61
CA PRO A 96 -15.08 12.63 -8.87
C PRO A 96 -14.68 11.86 -10.13
N ARG A 97 -14.41 12.56 -11.24
CA ARG A 97 -14.00 11.95 -12.51
C ARG A 97 -12.66 11.23 -12.41
N ALA A 98 -11.69 11.78 -11.67
CA ALA A 98 -10.41 11.11 -11.48
C ALA A 98 -10.56 9.84 -10.60
N LEU A 99 -11.40 9.89 -9.56
CA LEU A 99 -11.66 8.75 -8.68
C LEU A 99 -12.37 7.58 -9.36
N GLU A 100 -13.11 7.83 -10.45
CA GLU A 100 -13.66 6.74 -11.29
C GLU A 100 -12.58 5.84 -11.90
N VAL A 101 -11.36 6.38 -12.12
CA VAL A 101 -10.26 5.66 -12.77
C VAL A 101 -9.03 5.46 -11.89
N LEU A 102 -8.93 6.17 -10.76
CA LEU A 102 -7.80 6.06 -9.82
C LEU A 102 -8.23 5.61 -8.42
N GLY A 103 -9.54 5.57 -8.14
CA GLY A 103 -10.05 5.20 -6.84
C GLY A 103 -10.10 3.69 -6.61
N PRO A 104 -10.38 3.23 -5.38
CA PRO A 104 -10.40 1.81 -5.04
C PRO A 104 -11.38 0.97 -5.86
N ARG A 105 -12.53 1.55 -6.27
CA ARG A 105 -13.51 0.86 -7.14
C ARG A 105 -12.91 0.48 -8.50
N HIS A 106 -12.04 1.32 -9.06
CA HIS A 106 -11.33 1.01 -10.31
C HIS A 106 -10.46 -0.25 -10.18
N PHE A 107 -9.91 -0.49 -8.99
CA PHE A 107 -9.07 -1.64 -8.68
C PHE A 107 -9.83 -2.83 -8.07
N GLY A 108 -11.17 -2.83 -8.19
CA GLY A 108 -12.01 -3.97 -7.79
C GLY A 108 -12.38 -4.04 -6.32
N VAL A 109 -12.17 -2.97 -5.54
CA VAL A 109 -12.63 -2.88 -4.15
C VAL A 109 -13.84 -1.95 -4.06
N GLU A 110 -14.97 -2.48 -3.60
CA GLU A 110 -16.20 -1.71 -3.39
C GLU A 110 -16.08 -0.82 -2.14
N ALA A 111 -15.37 0.31 -2.29
CA ALA A 111 -15.15 1.29 -1.24
C ALA A 111 -15.09 2.71 -1.82
N GLU A 112 -15.32 3.71 -0.98
CA GLU A 112 -15.06 5.11 -1.33
C GLU A 112 -13.59 5.47 -1.07
N TYR A 113 -13.07 6.40 -1.86
CA TYR A 113 -11.75 6.96 -1.58
C TYR A 113 -11.78 7.77 -0.28
N VAL A 114 -10.91 7.41 0.65
CA VAL A 114 -10.66 8.16 1.88
C VAL A 114 -9.29 8.81 1.74
N PRO A 115 -9.18 10.15 1.83
CA PRO A 115 -7.88 10.82 1.82
C PRO A 115 -6.96 10.28 2.90
N ILE A 116 -5.70 10.03 2.54
CA ILE A 116 -4.68 9.48 3.43
C ILE A 116 -4.58 10.22 4.77
N GLU A 117 -4.77 11.54 4.77
CA GLU A 117 -4.70 12.39 5.97
C GLU A 117 -5.81 12.07 6.97
N LYS A 118 -6.92 11.47 6.51
CA LYS A 118 -7.99 10.95 7.35
C LYS A 118 -7.77 9.48 7.70
N ALA A 119 -7.27 8.68 6.75
CA ALA A 119 -7.04 7.26 6.94
C ALA A 119 -6.04 6.97 8.07
N VAL A 120 -4.92 7.70 8.12
CA VAL A 120 -3.83 7.45 9.07
C VAL A 120 -4.14 7.88 10.52
N LEU A 121 -5.18 8.68 10.74
CA LEU A 121 -5.61 9.09 12.09
C LEU A 121 -6.30 7.96 12.88
N THR A 122 -6.54 6.81 12.25
CA THR A 122 -7.35 5.73 12.82
C THR A 122 -6.54 4.52 13.32
N ILE A 123 -5.20 4.56 13.24
CA ILE A 123 -4.36 3.45 13.72
C ILE A 123 -4.23 3.54 15.24
N PRO A 124 -4.67 2.52 16.00
CA PRO A 124 -4.38 2.45 17.43
C PRO A 124 -2.87 2.38 17.61
N LYS A 125 -2.29 3.34 18.34
CA LYS A 125 -0.93 3.17 18.85
C LYS A 125 -0.99 2.11 19.95
N ALA A 126 -0.04 1.18 19.93
CA ALA A 126 0.18 0.23 21.01
C ALA A 126 0.49 0.95 22.33
#